data_AF-A0AAV3B4W9-F1
#
_entry.id   AF-A0AAV3B4W9-F1
#
_cell.length_a   1.000
_cell.length_b   1.000
_cell.length_c   1.000
_cell.angle_alpha   90.00
_cell.angle_beta   90.00
_cell.angle_gamma   90.00
#
_symmetry.space_group_name_H-M   'P 1'
#
loop_
_entity.id
_entity.type
_entity.pdbx_description
1 polymer ?
#
loop_
_entity_poly.entity_id
_entity_poly.type
_entity_poly.pdbx_seq_one_letter_code
_entity_poly.pdbx_strand_id
1 'polypeptide(L)'
;MSETEVQPCAAVSQPGMAMSLPQKRYYRQRAHSNPMADHTFKYPVTPELMDWSEYYPEYFKPLPSDDRHDDVKDLAEKKEEFQVEFADVGCGYGGLLVELSPLFPNKLMLGLEIRVKVSDYVQDRIKSLRTSHPGLYQNIACIRSNAMKYLPNFFKKGQ
;
A
#
# COMPACT_ATOMS: atom_id res chain seq x y z
N MET A 1 -21.85 16.13 -45.41
CA MET A 1 -22.20 16.40 -43.99
C MET A 1 -21.09 15.76 -43.18
N SER A 2 -20.20 16.59 -42.64
CA SER A 2 -19.01 16.18 -41.91
C SER A 2 -19.40 15.81 -40.48
N GLU A 3 -19.30 14.54 -40.12
CA GLU A 3 -19.43 14.07 -38.74
C GLU A 3 -18.11 14.32 -38.02
N THR A 4 -18.08 15.32 -37.16
CA THR A 4 -16.97 15.60 -36.26
C THR A 4 -16.96 14.56 -35.13
N GLU A 5 -15.84 13.84 -35.01
CA GLU A 5 -15.45 13.02 -33.86
C GLU A 5 -15.60 13.78 -32.53
N VAL A 6 -16.24 13.16 -31.54
CA VAL A 6 -16.18 13.61 -30.15
C VAL A 6 -15.19 12.71 -29.41
N GLN A 7 -13.97 13.21 -29.25
CA GLN A 7 -12.94 12.63 -28.39
C GLN A 7 -13.39 12.68 -26.93
N PRO A 8 -13.24 11.60 -26.13
CA PRO A 8 -13.53 11.65 -24.71
C PRO A 8 -12.47 12.52 -24.01
N CYS A 9 -12.94 13.51 -23.25
CA CYS A 9 -12.12 14.42 -22.46
C CYS A 9 -11.33 13.62 -21.41
N ALA A 10 -10.02 13.49 -21.60
CA ALA A 10 -9.13 13.01 -20.56
C ALA A 10 -9.18 13.96 -19.37
N ALA A 11 -9.50 13.44 -18.19
CA ALA A 11 -9.48 14.21 -16.96
C ALA A 11 -8.06 14.70 -16.67
N VAL A 12 -7.84 16.00 -16.85
CA VAL A 12 -6.60 16.68 -16.48
C VAL A 12 -6.52 16.72 -14.96
N SER A 13 -5.54 16.05 -14.36
CA SER A 13 -5.27 16.15 -12.93
C SER A 13 -4.65 17.52 -12.62
N GLN A 14 -5.39 18.35 -11.88
CA GLN A 14 -4.85 19.61 -11.36
C GLN A 14 -3.95 19.34 -10.14
N PRO A 15 -2.76 19.96 -10.04
CA PRO A 15 -1.93 19.87 -8.85
C PRO A 15 -2.43 20.89 -7.81
N GLY A 16 -2.84 20.43 -6.63
CA GLY A 16 -3.07 21.32 -5.47
C GLY A 16 -4.31 21.07 -4.60
N MET A 17 -5.18 20.10 -4.90
CA MET A 17 -6.24 19.71 -3.98
C MET A 17 -5.69 18.75 -2.92
N ALA A 18 -5.52 19.23 -1.68
CA ALA A 18 -5.26 18.36 -0.55
C ALA A 18 -6.37 17.30 -0.49
N MET A 19 -6.03 16.02 -0.68
CA MET A 19 -7.00 14.94 -0.63
C MET A 19 -7.67 14.93 0.75
N SER A 20 -8.98 15.19 0.78
CA SER A 20 -9.76 15.14 2.02
C SER A 20 -9.71 13.73 2.61
N LEU A 21 -9.54 13.62 3.93
CA LEU A 21 -9.58 12.33 4.60
C LEU A 21 -10.88 11.56 4.27
N PRO A 22 -10.80 10.25 3.95
CA PRO A 22 -11.99 9.46 3.69
C PRO A 22 -12.86 9.38 4.94
N GLN A 23 -14.17 9.33 4.75
CA GLN A 23 -15.13 9.26 5.85
C GLN A 23 -15.64 7.84 6.04
N LYS A 24 -15.44 7.27 7.23
CA LYS A 24 -15.78 5.85 7.55
C LYS A 24 -17.20 5.45 7.14
N ARG A 25 -18.16 6.38 7.20
CA ARG A 25 -19.57 6.14 6.83
C ARG A 25 -19.75 5.60 5.41
N TYR A 26 -18.92 6.01 4.46
CA TYR A 26 -19.02 5.58 3.05
C TYR A 26 -18.38 4.20 2.79
N TYR A 27 -17.53 3.77 3.72
CA TYR A 27 -16.75 2.53 3.64
C TYR A 27 -17.26 1.46 4.63
N ARG A 28 -18.41 1.70 5.27
CA ARG A 28 -18.99 0.74 6.20
C ARG A 28 -19.54 -0.45 5.43
N GLN A 29 -19.14 -1.64 5.84
CA GLN A 29 -19.72 -2.91 5.41
C GLN A 29 -20.07 -3.76 6.64
N ARG A 30 -20.71 -4.92 6.42
CA ARG A 30 -20.97 -5.86 7.52
C ARG A 30 -19.65 -6.19 8.23
N ALA A 31 -19.72 -6.29 9.55
CA ALA A 31 -18.54 -6.50 10.38
C ALA A 31 -17.83 -7.82 10.07
N HIS A 32 -18.54 -8.79 9.48
CA HIS A 32 -18.06 -10.15 9.28
C HIS A 32 -17.93 -10.43 7.78
N SER A 33 -16.78 -11.00 7.41
CA SER A 33 -16.54 -11.63 6.12
C SER A 33 -16.19 -13.08 6.40
N ASN A 34 -16.80 -14.02 5.66
CA ASN A 34 -16.45 -15.43 5.79
C ASN A 34 -15.04 -15.64 5.19
N PRO A 35 -14.04 -16.07 5.97
CA PRO A 35 -12.69 -16.30 5.45
C PRO A 35 -12.64 -17.37 4.34
N MET A 36 -13.60 -18.29 4.34
CA MET A 36 -13.69 -19.39 3.36
C MET A 36 -14.52 -19.03 2.13
N ALA A 37 -15.15 -17.86 2.08
CA ALA A 37 -15.89 -17.44 0.89
C ALA A 37 -14.96 -17.19 -0.30
N ASP A 38 -15.52 -17.34 -1.50
CA ASP A 38 -14.83 -17.06 -2.75
C ASP A 38 -14.58 -15.56 -2.89
N HIS A 39 -13.32 -15.20 -2.82
CA HIS A 39 -12.83 -13.85 -2.92
C HIS A 39 -11.57 -13.88 -3.79
N THR A 40 -11.53 -13.03 -4.81
CA THR A 40 -10.32 -12.82 -5.60
C THR A 40 -9.39 -11.89 -4.81
N PHE A 41 -8.24 -12.41 -4.36
CA PHE A 41 -7.18 -11.63 -3.73
C PHE A 41 -5.94 -11.63 -4.64
N LYS A 42 -5.23 -10.51 -4.70
CA LYS A 42 -3.89 -10.44 -5.31
C LYS A 42 -2.89 -10.82 -4.21
N TYR A 43 -2.15 -11.91 -4.42
CA TYR A 43 -1.10 -12.36 -3.53
C TYR A 43 0.07 -12.90 -4.37
N PRO A 44 1.32 -12.76 -3.91
CA PRO A 44 2.46 -13.33 -4.59
C PRO A 44 2.45 -14.86 -4.46
N VAL A 45 3.10 -15.57 -5.39
CA VAL A 45 3.19 -17.04 -5.29
C VAL A 45 4.09 -17.43 -4.11
N THR A 46 5.21 -16.74 -3.92
CA THR A 46 6.13 -16.90 -2.79
C THR A 46 6.58 -15.53 -2.27
N PRO A 47 7.08 -15.44 -1.03
CA PRO A 47 7.53 -14.17 -0.44
C PRO A 47 8.59 -13.42 -1.26
N GLU A 48 9.45 -14.15 -1.97
CA GLU A 48 10.52 -13.59 -2.80
C GLU A 48 9.98 -12.84 -4.03
N LEU A 49 8.76 -13.17 -4.46
CA LEU A 49 8.09 -12.53 -5.58
C LEU A 49 7.21 -11.34 -5.15
N MET A 50 7.18 -11.00 -3.85
CA MET A 50 6.45 -9.84 -3.37
C MET A 50 7.17 -8.54 -3.75
N ASP A 51 6.48 -7.68 -4.49
CA ASP A 51 6.98 -6.34 -4.82
C ASP A 51 6.47 -5.31 -3.80
N TRP A 52 7.33 -4.95 -2.84
CA TRP A 52 7.03 -3.95 -1.81
C TRP A 52 7.12 -2.50 -2.32
N SER A 53 7.73 -2.26 -3.48
CA SER A 53 7.89 -0.91 -4.03
C SER A 53 6.55 -0.24 -4.38
N GLU A 54 5.54 -1.03 -4.76
CA GLU A 54 4.16 -0.59 -4.99
C GLU A 54 3.55 0.07 -3.73
N TYR A 55 3.94 -0.39 -2.54
CA TYR A 55 3.35 0.01 -1.26
C TYR A 55 4.16 1.08 -0.52
N TYR A 56 5.48 1.06 -0.68
CA TYR A 56 6.42 1.93 0.05
C TYR A 56 7.36 2.68 -0.92
N PRO A 57 6.84 3.45 -1.89
CA PRO A 57 7.65 3.99 -3.00
C PRO A 57 8.84 4.84 -2.54
N GLU A 58 8.72 5.60 -1.44
CA GLU A 58 9.80 6.42 -0.88
C GLU A 58 11.03 5.61 -0.46
N TYR A 59 10.86 4.35 -0.05
CA TYR A 59 11.94 3.46 0.39
C TYR A 59 12.65 2.77 -0.78
N PHE A 60 12.00 2.71 -1.95
CA PHE A 60 12.50 2.01 -3.13
C PHE A 60 12.83 2.96 -4.29
N LYS A 61 12.96 4.27 -4.03
CA LYS A 61 13.36 5.24 -5.06
C LYS A 61 14.76 4.91 -5.62
N PRO A 62 14.94 4.98 -6.96
CA PRO A 62 16.27 4.99 -7.56
C PRO A 62 17.08 6.18 -7.00
N LEU A 63 18.38 5.99 -6.75
CA LEU A 63 19.24 7.12 -6.42
C LEU A 63 19.39 8.03 -7.65
N PRO A 64 19.59 9.34 -7.47
CA PRO A 64 20.01 10.20 -8.58
C PRO A 64 21.33 9.68 -9.15
N SER A 65 21.44 9.65 -10.47
CA SER A 65 22.63 9.25 -11.22
C SER A 65 23.73 10.31 -11.12
N ASP A 66 24.33 10.48 -9.94
CA ASP A 66 25.62 11.17 -9.82
C ASP A 66 26.72 10.10 -9.80
N ASP A 67 27.34 9.91 -10.98
CA ASP A 67 28.64 9.26 -11.25
C ASP A 67 28.96 7.92 -10.54
N ARG A 68 27.94 7.08 -10.33
CA ARG A 68 28.16 5.66 -10.00
C ARG A 68 27.42 4.80 -11.02
N HIS A 69 28.13 3.82 -11.57
CA HIS A 69 27.51 2.75 -12.35
C HIS A 69 26.46 2.10 -11.45
N ASP A 70 25.17 2.31 -11.74
CA ASP A 70 24.09 1.50 -11.18
C ASP A 70 24.26 0.08 -11.75
N ASP A 71 25.19 -0.68 -11.16
CA ASP A 71 25.33 -2.09 -11.43
C ASP A 71 24.05 -2.78 -10.94
N VAL A 72 23.58 -3.80 -11.67
CA VAL A 72 22.39 -4.61 -11.33
C VAL A 72 22.42 -5.14 -9.88
N LYS A 73 23.62 -5.18 -9.28
CA LYS A 73 23.90 -5.59 -7.91
C LYS A 73 23.39 -4.59 -6.85
N ASP A 74 23.51 -3.27 -7.08
CA ASP A 74 23.10 -2.25 -6.10
C ASP A 74 21.57 -2.17 -5.94
N LEU A 75 20.84 -2.40 -7.03
CA LEU A 75 19.37 -2.53 -7.01
C LEU A 75 18.91 -3.81 -6.29
N ALA A 76 19.69 -4.90 -6.37
CA ALA A 76 19.40 -6.13 -5.65
C ALA A 76 19.66 -6.00 -4.15
N GLU A 77 20.74 -5.29 -3.75
CA GLU A 77 21.08 -5.04 -2.35
C GLU A 77 20.05 -4.15 -1.63
N LYS A 78 19.52 -3.10 -2.29
CA LYS A 78 18.40 -2.29 -1.76
C LYS A 78 17.11 -3.08 -1.57
N LYS A 79 16.85 -4.09 -2.41
CA LYS A 79 15.68 -4.96 -2.30
C LYS A 79 15.71 -5.79 -1.01
N GLU A 80 16.90 -6.01 -0.46
CA GLU A 80 17.08 -6.69 0.83
C GLU A 80 17.07 -5.73 2.02
N GLU A 81 17.30 -4.43 1.81
CA GLU A 81 17.40 -3.43 2.88
C GLU A 81 16.05 -3.17 3.57
N PHE A 82 14.96 -3.15 2.80
CA PHE A 82 13.63 -2.81 3.34
C PHE A 82 12.63 -3.95 3.17
N GLN A 83 12.21 -4.52 4.30
CA GLN A 83 11.12 -5.48 4.38
C GLN A 83 10.11 -5.03 5.44
N VAL A 84 8.88 -5.53 5.33
CA VAL A 84 7.85 -5.33 6.35
C VAL A 84 8.29 -6.00 7.65
N GLU A 85 8.31 -5.28 8.77
CA GLU A 85 8.68 -5.85 10.07
C GLU A 85 7.46 -6.01 10.98
N PHE A 86 6.44 -5.15 10.83
CA PHE A 86 5.21 -5.24 11.60
C PHE A 86 4.02 -5.60 10.70
N ALA A 87 3.25 -6.62 11.10
CA ALA A 87 2.02 -7.01 10.45
C ALA A 87 0.82 -6.78 11.38
N ASP A 88 -0.08 -5.89 11.00
CA ASP A 88 -1.36 -5.65 11.67
C ASP A 88 -2.44 -6.53 11.01
N VAL A 89 -2.64 -7.73 11.56
CA VAL A 89 -3.56 -8.74 11.03
C VAL A 89 -5.00 -8.41 11.43
N GLY A 90 -5.84 -8.11 10.44
CA GLY A 90 -7.20 -7.62 10.69
C GLY A 90 -7.21 -6.16 11.14
N CYS A 91 -6.44 -5.32 10.47
CA CYS A 91 -6.16 -3.93 10.88
C CYS A 91 -7.38 -3.00 10.98
N GLY A 92 -8.55 -3.42 10.48
CA GLY A 92 -9.76 -2.62 10.51
C GLY A 92 -9.57 -1.29 9.79
N TYR A 93 -9.95 -0.19 10.45
CA TYR A 93 -9.79 1.15 9.89
C TYR A 93 -8.36 1.72 10.01
N GLY A 94 -7.36 0.87 10.29
CA GLY A 94 -5.93 1.23 10.29
C GLY A 94 -5.54 2.20 11.40
N GLY A 95 -6.23 2.16 12.54
CA GLY A 95 -5.93 3.03 13.69
C GLY A 95 -4.52 2.80 14.22
N LEU A 96 -4.19 1.54 14.50
CA LEU A 96 -2.89 1.14 15.04
C LEU A 96 -1.73 1.56 14.12
N LEU A 97 -1.83 1.28 12.82
CA LEU A 97 -0.82 1.69 11.83
C LEU A 97 -0.54 3.20 11.85
N VAL A 98 -1.59 4.03 11.91
CA VAL A 98 -1.45 5.49 11.90
C VAL A 98 -0.76 5.99 13.17
N GLU A 99 -1.07 5.40 14.32
CA GLU A 99 -0.44 5.77 15.60
C GLU A 99 1.02 5.29 15.70
N LEU A 100 1.32 4.10 15.18
CA LEU A 100 2.68 3.54 15.23
C LEU A 100 3.63 4.16 14.22
N SER A 101 3.13 4.59 13.06
CA SER A 101 3.93 5.16 11.97
C SER A 101 4.96 6.21 12.43
N PRO A 102 4.59 7.27 13.18
CA PRO A 102 5.54 8.28 13.66
C PRO A 102 6.47 7.78 14.77
N LEU A 103 6.10 6.72 15.49
CA LEU A 103 6.90 6.16 16.59
C LEU A 103 8.04 5.27 16.07
N PHE A 104 7.84 4.62 14.91
CA PHE A 104 8.83 3.74 14.30
C PHE A 104 9.06 4.10 12.82
N PRO A 105 9.65 5.28 12.52
CA PRO A 105 9.77 5.80 11.15
C PRO A 105 10.61 4.92 10.21
N ASN A 106 11.49 4.09 10.77
CA ASN A 106 12.38 3.20 10.01
C ASN A 106 11.83 1.77 9.88
N LYS A 107 10.61 1.50 10.36
CA LYS A 107 9.98 0.16 10.32
C LYS A 107 8.81 0.18 9.36
N LEU A 108 8.86 -0.66 8.34
CA LEU A 108 7.75 -0.86 7.42
C LEU A 108 6.65 -1.68 8.10
N MET A 109 5.41 -1.22 8.01
CA MET A 109 4.24 -1.87 8.64
C MET A 109 3.13 -2.08 7.64
N LEU A 110 2.60 -3.30 7.64
CA LEU A 110 1.54 -3.70 6.73
C LEU A 110 0.26 -4.03 7.50
N GLY A 111 -0.84 -3.36 7.14
CA GLY A 111 -2.18 -3.80 7.47
C GLY A 111 -2.69 -4.86 6.52
N LEU A 112 -3.21 -5.96 7.06
CA LEU A 112 -3.94 -6.97 6.30
C LEU A 112 -5.42 -6.90 6.69
N GLU A 113 -6.30 -6.64 5.74
CA GLU A 113 -7.75 -6.59 5.99
C GLU A 113 -8.51 -7.35 4.91
N ILE A 114 -9.44 -8.20 5.33
CA ILE A 114 -10.18 -9.08 4.41
C ILE A 114 -11.35 -8.34 3.73
N ARG A 115 -11.88 -7.31 4.40
CA ARG A 115 -13.07 -6.55 4.03
C ARG A 115 -12.75 -5.45 3.02
N VAL A 116 -13.23 -5.62 1.78
CA VAL A 116 -12.99 -4.71 0.63
C VAL A 116 -13.16 -3.23 1.02
N LYS A 117 -14.34 -2.82 1.49
CA LYS A 117 -14.56 -1.39 1.78
C LYS A 117 -13.67 -0.89 2.91
N VAL A 118 -13.32 -1.75 3.87
CA VAL A 118 -12.48 -1.36 4.99
C VAL A 118 -11.03 -1.21 4.53
N SER A 119 -10.51 -2.14 3.72
CA SER A 119 -9.16 -2.00 3.13
C SER A 119 -9.07 -0.77 2.23
N ASP A 120 -10.09 -0.50 1.40
CA ASP A 120 -10.12 0.67 0.51
C ASP A 120 -10.06 1.97 1.32
N TYR A 121 -10.82 2.05 2.42
CA TYR A 121 -10.74 3.18 3.34
C TYR A 121 -9.33 3.40 3.86
N VAL A 122 -8.66 2.34 4.30
CA VAL A 122 -7.32 2.47 4.89
C VAL A 122 -6.32 2.91 3.84
N GLN A 123 -6.41 2.39 2.62
CA GLN A 123 -5.57 2.81 1.50
C GLN A 123 -5.77 4.30 1.18
N ASP A 124 -7.02 4.76 1.06
CA ASP A 124 -7.33 6.17 0.81
C ASP A 124 -6.91 7.08 1.97
N ARG A 125 -7.04 6.58 3.21
CA ARG A 125 -6.61 7.30 4.42
C ARG A 125 -5.10 7.48 4.42
N ILE A 126 -4.33 6.41 4.17
CA ILE A 126 -2.86 6.46 4.11
C ILE A 126 -2.41 7.41 2.99
N LYS A 127 -3.00 7.32 1.79
CA LYS A 127 -2.70 8.25 0.69
C LYS A 127 -2.93 9.71 1.09
N SER A 128 -4.09 10.01 1.66
CA SER A 128 -4.44 11.37 2.12
C SER A 128 -3.49 11.86 3.21
N LEU A 129 -3.09 10.98 4.14
CA LEU A 129 -2.12 11.31 5.20
C LEU A 129 -0.73 11.60 4.64
N ARG A 130 -0.23 10.79 3.70
CA ARG A 130 1.06 11.00 3.02
C ARG A 130 1.10 12.34 2.27
N THR A 131 0.00 12.71 1.61
CA THR A 131 -0.11 14.01 0.91
C THR A 131 -0.19 15.18 1.90
N SER A 132 -0.95 15.03 2.99
CA SER A 132 -1.16 16.11 3.96
C SER A 132 0.04 16.33 4.88
N HIS A 133 0.89 15.31 5.06
CA HIS A 133 2.06 15.35 5.93
C HIS A 133 3.29 14.83 5.18
N PRO A 134 3.92 15.66 4.33
CA PRO A 134 5.11 15.28 3.58
C PRO A 134 6.19 14.66 4.50
N GLY A 135 6.74 13.51 4.09
CA GLY A 135 7.73 12.76 4.86
C GLY A 135 7.17 11.83 5.95
N LEU A 136 5.90 11.96 6.34
CA LEU A 136 5.25 11.07 7.31
C LEU A 136 4.38 10.02 6.62
N TYR A 137 4.08 8.93 7.36
CA TYR A 137 3.20 7.84 6.92
C TYR A 137 3.67 7.07 5.67
N GLN A 138 4.93 7.26 5.27
CA GLN A 138 5.54 6.56 4.15
C GLN A 138 5.83 5.09 4.48
N ASN A 139 5.97 4.77 5.76
CA ASN A 139 6.30 3.44 6.29
C ASN A 139 5.09 2.53 6.54
N ILE A 140 3.85 2.98 6.25
CA ILE A 140 2.65 2.17 6.47
C ILE A 140 1.89 1.92 5.18
N ALA A 141 1.37 0.71 5.00
CA ALA A 141 0.52 0.35 3.87
C ALA A 141 -0.61 -0.60 4.30
N CYS A 142 -1.58 -0.83 3.42
CA CYS A 142 -2.66 -1.78 3.64
C CYS A 142 -2.92 -2.61 2.38
N ILE A 143 -2.99 -3.94 2.56
CA ILE A 143 -3.35 -4.88 1.50
C ILE A 143 -4.67 -5.55 1.87
N ARG A 144 -5.57 -5.63 0.88
CA ARG A 144 -6.75 -6.48 1.01
C ARG A 144 -6.32 -7.94 0.87
N SER A 145 -6.36 -8.70 1.95
CA SER A 145 -5.93 -10.10 1.96
C SER A 145 -6.60 -10.91 3.06
N ASN A 146 -6.69 -12.22 2.85
CA ASN A 146 -7.02 -13.15 3.91
C ASN A 146 -5.74 -13.69 4.56
N ALA A 147 -5.41 -13.16 5.74
CA ALA A 147 -4.25 -13.61 6.51
C ALA A 147 -4.32 -15.09 6.91
N MET A 148 -5.50 -15.70 7.04
CA MET A 148 -5.61 -17.13 7.35
C MET A 148 -5.21 -18.02 6.16
N LYS A 149 -5.20 -17.49 4.94
CA LYS A 149 -4.88 -18.26 3.72
C LYS A 149 -3.52 -17.90 3.15
N TYR A 150 -3.18 -16.62 3.12
CA TYR A 150 -2.09 -16.11 2.29
C TYR A 150 -0.95 -15.46 3.09
N LEU A 151 -0.99 -15.47 4.42
CA LEU A 151 0.10 -14.89 5.22
C LEU A 151 1.48 -15.45 4.85
N PRO A 152 1.67 -16.79 4.65
CA PRO A 152 2.96 -17.35 4.25
C PRO A 152 3.39 -16.98 2.82
N ASN A 153 2.49 -16.44 2.01
CA ASN A 153 2.84 -15.95 0.68
C ASN A 153 3.54 -14.59 0.74
N PHE A 154 3.25 -13.76 1.74
CA PHE A 154 3.80 -12.41 1.84
C PHE A 154 5.15 -12.35 2.59
N PHE A 155 5.39 -13.26 3.53
CA PHE A 155 6.51 -13.16 4.48
C PHE A 155 7.42 -14.37 4.45
N LYS A 156 8.74 -14.12 4.49
CA LYS A 156 9.76 -15.17 4.55
C LYS A 156 9.68 -15.91 5.89
N LYS A 157 10.15 -17.15 5.92
CA LYS A 157 10.26 -17.91 7.17
C LYS A 157 11.27 -17.22 8.11
N GLY A 158 10.83 -16.87 9.32
CA GLY A 158 11.70 -16.25 10.33
C GLY A 158 11.95 -14.76 10.14
N GLN A 159 11.17 -14.11 9.25
CA GLN A 159 11.03 -12.66 9.20
C GLN A 159 10.36 -12.13 10.47
#